data_AF-A0A925GRQ5-F1
#
_entry.id   AF-A0A925GRQ5-F1
#
_cell.length_a   1.000
_cell.length_b   1.000
_cell.length_c   1.000
_cell.angle_alpha   90.00
_cell.angle_beta   90.00
_cell.angle_gamma   90.00
#
_symmetry.space_group_name_H-M   'P 1'
#
loop_
_entity.id
_entity.type
_entity.pdbx_description
1 polymer ?
#
loop_
_entity_poly.entity_id
_entity_poly.type
_entity_poly.pdbx_seq_one_letter_code
_entity_poly.pdbx_strand_id
1 'polypeptide(L)'
;MYLVLTALLALNVSSAILEKFIFLNESMEYSVAEGGKRNQGALDRIKKAVEDSKRAQDMPVLKNAEQVRQMSAGMIKEIDEIKEELIKRSGGRDEKTGHFKSADNQDATAIYLIGGKKNGKAYEMKDKLNTFASELSKYNDTKFNPLALDGSEDPLTKNIPEQRRKDFAELNFAETPMVAALAVLSQKQSEVRRMESQALENLASKVGAGTLKFDKIFATANAESKVVAAGTKYHAQMYIAASSSGITPTMKFNGANIG
;
A
#
# COMPACT_ATOMS: atom_id res chain seq x y z
N MET A 1 -16.95 -19.68 -43.58
CA MET A 1 -15.59 -19.88 -43.01
C MET A 1 -14.80 -18.58 -42.79
N TYR A 2 -15.23 -17.41 -43.29
CA TYR A 2 -14.56 -16.13 -43.01
C TYR A 2 -14.97 -15.47 -41.68
N LEU A 3 -16.23 -15.63 -41.24
CA LEU A 3 -16.72 -15.06 -39.97
C LEU A 3 -16.04 -15.63 -38.71
N VAL A 4 -15.60 -16.89 -38.76
CA VAL A 4 -14.89 -17.53 -37.64
C VAL A 4 -13.46 -17.01 -37.55
N LEU A 5 -12.80 -16.72 -38.68
CA LEU A 5 -11.46 -16.15 -38.70
C LEU A 5 -11.45 -14.67 -38.28
N THR A 6 -12.46 -13.87 -38.68
CA THR A 6 -12.59 -12.48 -38.21
C THR A 6 -12.97 -12.39 -36.74
N ALA A 7 -13.75 -13.34 -36.20
CA ALA A 7 -14.02 -13.41 -34.76
C ALA A 7 -12.76 -13.75 -33.94
N LEU A 8 -11.89 -14.64 -34.44
CA LEU A 8 -10.61 -14.96 -33.81
C LEU A 8 -9.62 -13.79 -33.87
N LEU A 9 -9.62 -13.01 -34.96
CA LEU A 9 -8.76 -11.82 -35.07
C LEU A 9 -9.23 -10.65 -34.18
N ALA A 10 -10.55 -10.53 -33.98
CA ALA A 10 -11.16 -9.51 -33.12
C ALA A 10 -11.09 -9.85 -31.62
N LEU A 11 -10.82 -11.12 -31.27
CA LEU A 11 -10.62 -11.55 -29.88
C LEU A 11 -9.23 -11.17 -29.34
N ASN A 12 -8.25 -10.94 -30.23
CA ASN A 12 -6.90 -10.59 -29.83
C ASN A 12 -6.84 -9.12 -29.41
N VAL A 13 -6.48 -8.89 -28.16
CA VAL A 13 -6.26 -7.55 -27.62
C VAL A 13 -5.17 -6.84 -28.44
N SER A 14 -5.44 -5.60 -28.86
CA SER A 14 -4.49 -4.80 -29.64
C SER A 14 -3.13 -4.74 -28.96
N SER A 15 -2.05 -4.94 -29.72
CA SER A 15 -0.67 -4.89 -29.19
C SER A 15 -0.36 -3.59 -28.45
N ALA A 16 -0.94 -2.46 -28.89
CA ALA A 16 -0.79 -1.18 -28.21
C ALA A 16 -1.43 -1.18 -26.81
N ILE A 17 -2.55 -1.88 -26.62
CA ILE A 17 -3.22 -2.00 -25.32
C ILE A 17 -2.38 -2.88 -24.38
N LEU A 18 -1.87 -4.01 -24.89
CA LEU A 18 -0.99 -4.90 -24.12
C LEU A 18 0.28 -4.18 -23.65
N GLU A 19 0.87 -3.36 -24.50
CA GLU A 19 2.04 -2.54 -24.15
C GLU A 19 1.75 -1.54 -23.02
N LYS A 20 0.56 -0.91 -23.01
CA LYS A 20 0.15 -0.06 -21.89
C LYS A 20 0.00 -0.83 -20.58
N PHE A 21 -0.50 -2.07 -20.63
CA PHE A 21 -0.56 -2.92 -19.43
C PHE A 21 0.82 -3.31 -18.93
N ILE A 22 1.79 -3.55 -19.83
CA ILE A 22 3.19 -3.78 -19.44
C ILE A 22 3.75 -2.56 -18.70
N PHE A 23 3.60 -1.36 -19.25
CA PHE A 23 4.07 -0.14 -18.59
C PHE A 23 3.37 0.15 -17.26
N LEU A 24 2.06 -0.12 -17.19
CA LEU A 24 1.31 -0.01 -15.94
C LEU A 24 1.86 -0.97 -14.88
N ASN A 25 2.09 -2.23 -15.26
CA ASN A 25 2.67 -3.23 -14.37
C ASN A 25 4.07 -2.81 -13.89
N GLU A 26 4.96 -2.37 -14.77
CA GLU A 26 6.31 -1.90 -14.41
C GLU A 26 6.26 -0.70 -13.46
N SER A 27 5.37 0.26 -13.72
CA SER A 27 5.16 1.41 -12.82
C SER A 27 4.65 0.99 -11.44
N MET A 28 3.80 -0.04 -11.38
CA MET A 28 3.31 -0.60 -10.12
C MET A 28 4.41 -1.37 -9.38
N GLU A 29 5.20 -2.18 -10.08
CA GLU A 29 6.36 -2.89 -9.50
C GLU A 29 7.38 -1.91 -8.91
N TYR A 30 7.69 -0.83 -9.63
CA TYR A 30 8.53 0.24 -9.11
C TYR A 30 7.93 0.85 -7.82
N SER A 31 6.63 1.13 -7.82
CA SER A 31 5.93 1.67 -6.65
C SER A 31 5.92 0.70 -5.46
N VAL A 32 5.80 -0.60 -5.71
CA VAL A 32 5.87 -1.66 -4.69
C VAL A 32 7.27 -1.74 -4.08
N ALA A 33 8.32 -1.64 -4.90
CA ALA A 33 9.70 -1.63 -4.45
C ALA A 33 10.00 -0.39 -3.59
N GLU A 34 9.60 0.79 -4.05
CA GLU A 34 9.75 2.04 -3.29
C GLU A 34 8.93 2.04 -2.00
N GLY A 35 7.70 1.50 -2.03
CA GLY A 35 6.90 1.27 -0.84
C GLY A 35 7.60 0.37 0.18
N GLY A 36 8.24 -0.71 -0.29
CA GLY A 36 9.05 -1.59 0.54
C GLY A 36 10.21 -0.87 1.23
N LYS A 37 10.95 -0.01 0.51
CA LYS A 37 12.05 0.80 1.07
C LYS A 37 11.53 1.81 2.11
N ARG A 38 10.43 2.50 1.81
CA ARG A 38 9.81 3.46 2.74
C ARG A 38 9.34 2.78 4.03
N ASN A 39 8.71 1.61 3.90
CA ASN A 39 8.24 0.82 5.04
C ASN A 39 9.41 0.29 5.88
N GLN A 40 10.53 -0.09 5.26
CA GLN A 40 11.75 -0.42 5.99
C GLN A 40 12.26 0.78 6.81
N GLY A 41 12.34 1.97 6.19
CA GLY A 41 12.74 3.19 6.90
C GLY A 41 11.79 3.56 8.05
N ALA A 42 10.50 3.23 7.97
CA ALA A 42 9.55 3.39 9.07
C ALA A 42 9.85 2.45 10.23
N LEU A 43 10.14 1.18 9.97
CA LEU A 43 10.59 0.22 10.99
C LEU A 43 11.88 0.69 11.66
N ASP A 44 12.86 1.18 10.88
CA ASP A 44 14.15 1.62 11.41
C ASP A 44 13.98 2.84 12.34
N ARG A 45 13.05 3.75 12.03
CA ARG A 45 12.68 4.86 12.94
C ARG A 45 12.04 4.37 14.23
N ILE A 46 11.17 3.36 14.16
CA ILE A 46 10.57 2.73 15.35
C ILE A 46 11.66 2.13 16.23
N LYS A 47 12.57 1.33 15.64
CA LYS A 47 13.71 0.73 16.34
C LYS A 47 14.51 1.78 17.10
N LYS A 48 14.92 2.83 16.40
CA LYS A 48 15.66 3.94 17.00
C LYS A 48 14.92 4.61 18.15
N ALA A 49 13.62 4.90 17.99
CA ALA A 49 12.86 5.55 19.05
C ALA A 49 12.71 4.66 20.31
N VAL A 50 12.56 3.35 20.14
CA VAL A 50 12.51 2.40 21.27
C VAL A 50 13.87 2.31 21.98
N GLU A 51 14.97 2.30 21.22
CA GLU A 51 16.33 2.31 21.77
C GLU A 51 16.63 3.60 22.55
N ASP A 52 16.22 4.76 22.01
CA ASP A 52 16.42 6.07 22.61
C ASP A 52 15.56 6.26 23.87
N SER A 53 14.30 5.82 23.86
CA SER A 53 13.37 6.00 24.98
C SER A 53 13.71 5.12 26.19
N LYS A 54 14.28 3.93 25.95
CA LYS A 54 14.53 2.87 26.94
C LYS A 54 13.31 2.49 27.78
N ARG A 55 12.09 2.75 27.28
CA ARG A 55 10.85 2.42 27.98
C ARG A 55 10.47 0.98 27.70
N ALA A 56 10.27 0.18 28.75
CA ALA A 56 9.87 -1.23 28.62
C ALA A 56 8.56 -1.41 27.83
N GLN A 57 7.65 -0.44 27.91
CA GLN A 57 6.36 -0.44 27.20
C GLN A 57 6.47 -0.24 25.68
N ASP A 58 7.62 0.20 25.18
CA ASP A 58 7.83 0.43 23.73
C ASP A 58 8.29 -0.86 23.02
N MET A 59 8.83 -1.83 23.77
CA MET A 59 9.31 -3.10 23.22
C MET A 59 8.21 -3.94 22.53
N PRO A 60 6.98 -4.06 23.06
CA PRO A 60 5.88 -4.70 22.35
C PRO A 60 5.52 -4.00 21.04
N VAL A 61 5.64 -2.66 20.97
CA VAL A 61 5.35 -1.90 19.75
C VAL A 61 6.36 -2.23 18.65
N LEU A 62 7.65 -2.33 19.01
CA LEU A 62 8.68 -2.77 18.08
C LEU A 62 8.41 -4.19 17.56
N LYS A 63 8.09 -5.14 18.46
CA LYS A 63 7.75 -6.52 18.05
C LYS A 63 6.56 -6.56 17.08
N ASN A 64 5.52 -5.77 17.35
CA ASN A 64 4.38 -5.65 16.44
C ASN A 64 4.79 -5.07 15.07
N ALA A 65 5.68 -4.07 15.05
CA ALA A 65 6.17 -3.48 13.81
C ALA A 65 6.99 -4.48 12.98
N GLU A 66 7.82 -5.30 13.62
CA GLU A 66 8.57 -6.39 12.97
C GLU A 66 7.63 -7.46 12.41
N GLN A 67 6.60 -7.83 13.18
CA GLN A 67 5.59 -8.80 12.74
C GLN A 67 4.80 -8.30 11.53
N VAL A 68 4.40 -7.02 11.52
CA VAL A 68 3.79 -6.35 10.36
C VAL A 68 4.68 -6.49 9.12
N ARG A 69 5.98 -6.15 9.24
CA ARG A 69 6.94 -6.27 8.14
C ARG A 69 7.08 -7.70 7.64
N GLN A 70 7.16 -8.66 8.55
CA GLN A 70 7.31 -10.08 8.19
C GLN A 70 6.08 -10.59 7.42
N MET A 71 4.87 -10.29 7.91
CA MET A 71 3.63 -10.71 7.26
C MET A 71 3.48 -10.09 5.87
N SER A 72 3.75 -8.79 5.74
CA SER A 72 3.70 -8.11 4.45
C SER A 72 4.76 -8.63 3.48
N ALA A 73 5.99 -8.89 3.94
CA ALA A 73 7.02 -9.50 3.11
C ALA A 73 6.61 -10.90 2.63
N GLY A 74 6.00 -11.71 3.49
CA GLY A 74 5.44 -13.01 3.13
C GLY A 74 4.39 -12.90 2.03
N MET A 75 3.38 -12.03 2.21
CA MET A 75 2.32 -11.84 1.22
C MET A 75 2.85 -11.32 -0.13
N ILE A 76 3.82 -10.39 -0.12
CA ILE A 76 4.45 -9.87 -1.35
C ILE A 76 5.18 -10.99 -2.08
N LYS A 77 5.97 -11.80 -1.36
CA LYS A 77 6.72 -12.92 -1.92
C LYS A 77 5.79 -13.94 -2.57
N GLU A 78 4.67 -14.28 -1.92
CA GLU A 78 3.71 -15.20 -2.52
C GLU A 78 3.12 -14.66 -3.82
N ILE A 79 2.84 -13.36 -3.90
CA ILE A 79 2.35 -12.75 -5.15
C ILE A 79 3.45 -12.74 -6.22
N ASP A 80 4.71 -12.50 -5.84
CA ASP A 80 5.85 -12.59 -6.77
C ASP A 80 5.99 -14.01 -7.35
N GLU A 81 5.88 -15.05 -6.51
CA GLU A 81 5.91 -16.45 -6.96
C GLU A 81 4.76 -16.77 -7.94
N ILE A 82 3.57 -16.21 -7.72
CA ILE A 82 2.43 -16.34 -8.65
C ILE A 82 2.74 -15.66 -9.98
N LYS A 83 3.31 -14.45 -9.96
CA LYS A 83 3.69 -13.71 -11.17
C LYS A 83 4.76 -14.45 -11.97
N GLU A 84 5.81 -14.93 -11.32
CA GLU A 84 6.90 -15.68 -11.94
C GLU A 84 6.39 -16.95 -12.62
N GLU A 85 5.55 -17.71 -11.93
CA GLU A 85 4.98 -18.95 -12.47
C GLU A 85 4.02 -18.66 -13.64
N LEU A 86 3.23 -17.58 -13.58
CA LEU A 86 2.39 -17.16 -14.71
C LEU A 86 3.23 -16.74 -15.93
N ILE A 87 4.32 -16.00 -15.72
CA ILE A 87 5.26 -15.62 -16.79
C ILE A 87 5.87 -16.89 -17.40
N LYS A 88 6.27 -17.86 -16.58
CA LYS A 88 6.83 -19.13 -17.05
C LYS A 88 5.81 -19.93 -17.88
N ARG A 89 4.56 -20.03 -17.41
CA ARG A 89 3.48 -20.74 -18.11
C ARG A 89 3.07 -20.07 -19.43
N SER A 90 3.31 -18.78 -19.56
CA SER A 90 3.11 -18.02 -20.80
C SER A 90 4.34 -17.99 -21.72
N GLY A 91 5.30 -18.90 -21.51
CA GLY A 91 6.47 -19.07 -22.38
C GLY A 91 7.70 -18.26 -21.95
N GLY A 92 7.58 -17.41 -20.93
CA GLY A 92 8.67 -16.63 -20.37
C GLY A 92 8.94 -15.32 -21.11
N ARG A 93 10.14 -14.77 -20.87
CA ARG A 93 10.63 -13.57 -21.55
C ARG A 93 11.56 -13.93 -22.70
N ASP A 94 11.59 -13.09 -23.71
CA ASP A 94 12.59 -13.12 -24.76
C ASP A 94 13.94 -12.67 -24.20
N GLU A 95 14.99 -13.47 -24.42
CA GLU A 95 16.31 -13.25 -23.82
C GLU A 95 17.03 -12.02 -24.38
N LYS A 96 16.69 -11.60 -25.60
CA LYS A 96 17.37 -10.49 -26.28
C LYS A 96 16.72 -9.15 -25.96
N THR A 97 15.39 -9.14 -25.84
CA THR A 97 14.60 -7.92 -25.70
C THR A 97 14.02 -7.74 -24.30
N GLY A 98 13.92 -8.79 -23.50
CA GLY A 98 13.29 -8.77 -22.18
C GLY A 98 11.75 -8.73 -22.21
N HIS A 99 11.13 -8.63 -23.39
CA HIS A 99 9.67 -8.62 -23.56
C HIS A 99 9.06 -9.99 -23.27
N PHE A 100 7.80 -10.00 -22.86
CA PHE A 100 7.03 -11.23 -22.68
C PHE A 100 6.78 -11.90 -24.04
N LYS A 101 7.05 -13.21 -24.14
CA LYS A 101 6.83 -13.97 -25.39
C LYS A 101 5.35 -14.12 -25.74
N SER A 102 4.46 -14.19 -24.75
CA SER A 102 3.01 -14.31 -24.97
C SER A 102 2.26 -13.40 -24.00
N ALA A 103 2.38 -12.08 -24.24
CA ALA A 103 1.76 -11.04 -23.43
C ALA A 103 0.22 -11.11 -23.40
N ASP A 104 -0.38 -11.55 -24.50
CA ASP A 104 -1.81 -11.71 -24.74
C ASP A 104 -2.39 -13.03 -24.18
N ASN A 105 -1.56 -13.93 -23.64
CA ASN A 105 -1.97 -15.30 -23.33
C ASN A 105 -3.04 -15.35 -22.21
N GLN A 106 -4.30 -15.54 -22.60
CA GLN A 106 -5.43 -15.68 -21.69
C GLN A 106 -5.54 -17.09 -21.10
N ASP A 107 -5.16 -18.12 -21.87
CA ASP A 107 -5.26 -19.51 -21.45
C ASP A 107 -4.34 -19.80 -20.26
N ALA A 108 -3.10 -19.31 -20.29
CA ALA A 108 -2.17 -19.43 -19.18
C ALA A 108 -2.74 -18.79 -17.90
N THR A 109 -3.33 -17.60 -18.03
CA THR A 109 -4.03 -16.91 -16.93
C THR A 109 -5.19 -17.75 -16.41
N ALA A 110 -6.10 -18.17 -17.28
CA ALA A 110 -7.30 -18.90 -16.91
C ALA A 110 -6.97 -20.26 -16.27
N ILE A 111 -6.06 -21.03 -16.86
CA ILE A 111 -5.66 -22.35 -16.35
C ILE A 111 -5.00 -22.23 -14.98
N TYR A 112 -4.11 -21.25 -14.79
CA TYR A 112 -3.32 -21.14 -13.58
C TYR A 112 -4.06 -20.43 -12.43
N LEU A 113 -4.73 -19.31 -12.72
CA LEU A 113 -5.34 -18.47 -11.69
C LEU A 113 -6.77 -18.87 -11.38
N ILE A 114 -7.55 -19.32 -12.35
CA ILE A 114 -8.95 -19.74 -12.14
C ILE A 114 -9.06 -21.25 -11.99
N GLY A 115 -8.45 -21.99 -12.91
CA GLY A 115 -8.57 -23.44 -13.00
C GLY A 115 -9.96 -23.90 -13.46
N GLY A 116 -10.02 -25.01 -14.21
CA GLY A 116 -11.28 -25.49 -14.81
C GLY A 116 -12.39 -25.86 -13.82
N LYS A 117 -12.08 -25.97 -12.52
CA LYS A 117 -13.03 -26.26 -11.44
C LYS A 117 -13.02 -25.18 -10.34
N LYS A 118 -12.62 -23.94 -10.67
CA LYS A 118 -12.46 -22.85 -9.68
C LYS A 118 -11.50 -23.20 -8.54
N ASN A 119 -10.40 -23.85 -8.91
CA ASN A 119 -9.37 -24.36 -7.99
C ASN A 119 -7.98 -23.81 -8.32
N GLY A 120 -7.93 -22.72 -9.09
CA GLY A 120 -6.70 -22.04 -9.45
C GLY A 120 -6.17 -21.16 -8.32
N LYS A 121 -4.97 -20.63 -8.55
CA LYS A 121 -4.18 -19.96 -7.51
C LYS A 121 -4.80 -18.66 -7.00
N ALA A 122 -5.69 -18.02 -7.76
CA ALA A 122 -6.36 -16.79 -7.32
C ALA A 122 -7.32 -17.02 -6.15
N TYR A 123 -7.91 -18.21 -6.03
CA TYR A 123 -8.78 -18.55 -4.90
C TYR A 123 -7.98 -18.70 -3.60
N GLU A 124 -6.85 -19.40 -3.64
CA GLU A 124 -5.94 -19.45 -2.48
C GLU A 124 -5.39 -18.06 -2.11
N MET A 125 -5.06 -17.26 -3.13
CA MET A 125 -4.58 -15.90 -2.92
C MET A 125 -5.64 -15.00 -2.28
N LYS A 126 -6.93 -15.14 -2.67
CA LYS A 126 -8.05 -14.41 -2.07
C LYS A 126 -8.09 -14.62 -0.56
N ASP A 127 -8.07 -15.89 -0.14
CA ASP A 127 -8.15 -16.25 1.26
C ASP A 127 -6.97 -15.65 2.03
N LYS A 128 -5.75 -15.81 1.50
CA LYS A 128 -4.54 -15.28 2.13
C LYS A 128 -4.49 -13.76 2.18
N LEU A 129 -4.95 -13.06 1.15
CA LEU A 129 -5.05 -11.60 1.13
C LEU A 129 -6.01 -11.08 2.22
N ASN A 130 -7.16 -11.75 2.38
CA ASN A 130 -8.16 -11.37 3.38
C ASN A 130 -7.73 -11.76 4.80
N THR A 131 -7.06 -12.91 4.97
CA THR A 131 -6.40 -13.27 6.22
C THR A 131 -5.28 -12.31 6.57
N PHE A 132 -4.46 -11.89 5.60
CA PHE A 132 -3.43 -10.87 5.81
C PHE A 132 -4.04 -9.59 6.36
N ALA A 133 -5.10 -9.07 5.75
CA ALA A 133 -5.77 -7.84 6.22
C ALA A 133 -6.31 -7.99 7.65
N SER A 134 -6.97 -9.12 7.97
CA SER A 134 -7.55 -9.34 9.30
C SER A 134 -6.51 -9.58 10.38
N GLU A 135 -5.44 -10.33 10.09
CA GLU A 135 -4.33 -10.55 11.00
C GLU A 135 -3.54 -9.27 11.22
N LEU A 136 -3.34 -8.45 10.19
CA LEU A 136 -2.62 -7.18 10.29
C LEU A 136 -3.29 -6.26 11.32
N SER A 137 -4.63 -6.21 11.34
CA SER A 137 -5.41 -5.44 12.32
C SER A 137 -5.24 -5.89 13.76
N LYS A 138 -4.65 -7.06 14.06
CA LYS A 138 -4.36 -7.48 15.44
C LYS A 138 -3.12 -6.80 16.02
N TYR A 139 -2.24 -6.30 15.18
CA TYR A 139 -0.94 -5.73 15.59
C TYR A 139 -0.95 -4.20 15.70
N ASN A 140 -2.05 -3.55 15.35
CA ASN A 140 -2.20 -2.08 15.40
C ASN A 140 -3.66 -1.69 15.65
N ASP A 141 -3.92 -0.40 15.92
CA ASP A 141 -5.29 0.06 16.24
C ASP A 141 -6.15 0.30 14.98
N THR A 142 -5.59 0.09 13.79
CA THR A 142 -6.26 0.33 12.51
C THR A 142 -6.94 -0.93 12.02
N LYS A 143 -8.24 -0.81 11.73
CA LYS A 143 -9.00 -1.86 11.05
C LYS A 143 -8.77 -1.77 9.55
N PHE A 144 -8.35 -2.89 8.95
CA PHE A 144 -8.15 -3.01 7.52
C PHE A 144 -9.32 -3.78 6.91
N ASN A 145 -9.86 -3.23 5.82
CA ASN A 145 -10.86 -3.92 5.02
C ASN A 145 -10.20 -5.08 4.25
N PRO A 146 -10.97 -6.12 3.88
CA PRO A 146 -10.47 -7.20 3.03
C PRO A 146 -9.89 -6.66 1.71
N LEU A 147 -8.85 -7.33 1.19
CA LEU A 147 -8.14 -6.95 -0.02
C LEU A 147 -8.70 -7.62 -1.28
N ALA A 148 -9.39 -8.74 -1.12
CA ALA A 148 -9.89 -9.57 -2.21
C ALA A 148 -11.39 -9.79 -2.05
N LEU A 149 -12.16 -8.82 -2.55
CA LEU A 149 -13.61 -8.79 -2.48
C LEU A 149 -14.24 -9.48 -3.69
N ASP A 150 -15.38 -10.13 -3.47
CA ASP A 150 -16.22 -10.59 -4.58
C ASP A 150 -16.96 -9.42 -5.23
N GLY A 151 -17.44 -9.62 -6.45
CA GLY A 151 -18.11 -8.56 -7.21
C GLY A 151 -19.34 -7.98 -6.51
N SER A 152 -19.98 -8.74 -5.62
CA SER A 152 -21.11 -8.31 -4.79
C SER A 152 -20.73 -7.42 -3.61
N GLU A 153 -19.47 -7.46 -3.20
CA GLU A 153 -18.95 -6.79 -2.01
C GLU A 153 -18.15 -5.52 -2.39
N ASP A 154 -17.52 -5.52 -3.57
CA ASP A 154 -16.71 -4.40 -4.05
C ASP A 154 -17.58 -3.19 -4.46
N PRO A 155 -17.36 -1.99 -3.87
CA PRO A 155 -18.08 -0.77 -4.23
C PRO A 155 -18.06 -0.40 -5.72
N LEU A 156 -17.01 -0.77 -6.45
CA LEU A 156 -16.84 -0.49 -7.87
C LEU A 156 -17.70 -1.39 -8.75
N THR A 157 -18.04 -2.60 -8.29
CA THR A 157 -18.69 -3.62 -9.12
C THR A 157 -20.07 -4.03 -8.63
N LYS A 158 -20.41 -3.77 -7.36
CA LYS A 158 -21.69 -4.20 -6.75
C LYS A 158 -22.93 -3.67 -7.45
N ASN A 159 -22.80 -2.57 -8.18
CA ASN A 159 -23.90 -1.93 -8.93
C ASN A 159 -23.88 -2.28 -10.44
N ILE A 160 -22.95 -3.12 -10.88
CA ILE A 160 -22.82 -3.55 -12.29
C ILE A 160 -23.33 -4.99 -12.38
N PRO A 161 -24.51 -5.26 -13.00
CA PRO A 161 -25.17 -6.57 -12.92
C PRO A 161 -24.30 -7.76 -13.35
N GLU A 162 -23.47 -7.59 -14.38
CA GLU A 162 -22.58 -8.63 -14.90
C GLU A 162 -21.38 -8.89 -13.97
N GLN A 163 -20.84 -7.84 -13.35
CA GLN A 163 -19.66 -7.97 -12.48
C GLN A 163 -20.06 -8.41 -11.06
N ARG A 164 -21.23 -7.99 -10.58
CA ARG A 164 -21.74 -8.35 -9.24
C ARG A 164 -21.84 -9.85 -9.00
N ARG A 165 -22.00 -10.65 -10.07
CA ARG A 165 -22.15 -12.11 -10.00
C ARG A 165 -20.81 -12.86 -10.01
N LYS A 166 -19.71 -12.18 -10.30
CA LYS A 166 -18.38 -12.79 -10.37
C LYS A 166 -17.76 -12.86 -8.98
N ASP A 167 -17.11 -13.99 -8.71
CA ASP A 167 -16.20 -14.07 -7.57
C ASP A 167 -14.90 -13.27 -7.84
N PHE A 168 -14.09 -13.05 -6.81
CA PHE A 168 -12.83 -12.32 -6.90
C PHE A 168 -11.92 -12.84 -8.03
N ALA A 169 -11.80 -14.15 -8.20
CA ALA A 169 -10.90 -14.72 -9.20
C ALA A 169 -11.43 -14.48 -10.61
N GLU A 170 -12.72 -14.69 -10.83
CA GLU A 170 -13.38 -14.42 -12.12
C GLU A 170 -13.34 -12.93 -12.48
N LEU A 171 -13.57 -12.05 -11.50
CA LEU A 171 -13.59 -10.61 -11.70
C LEU A 171 -12.23 -10.09 -12.19
N ASN A 172 -11.15 -10.66 -11.66
CA ASN A 172 -9.79 -10.15 -11.88
C ASN A 172 -9.03 -10.90 -12.99
N PHE A 173 -9.38 -12.16 -13.26
CA PHE A 173 -8.55 -13.03 -14.10
C PHE A 173 -9.30 -13.78 -15.20
N ALA A 174 -10.64 -13.71 -15.26
CA ALA A 174 -11.38 -14.38 -16.34
C ALA A 174 -11.21 -13.61 -17.64
N GLU A 175 -10.95 -14.32 -18.74
CA GLU A 175 -10.77 -13.72 -20.08
C GLU A 175 -9.69 -12.61 -20.09
N THR A 176 -8.71 -12.72 -19.17
CA THR A 176 -7.74 -11.66 -18.91
C THR A 176 -6.38 -12.03 -19.50
N PRO A 177 -5.80 -11.20 -20.39
CA PRO A 177 -4.46 -11.41 -20.91
C PRO A 177 -3.42 -11.47 -19.79
N MET A 178 -2.36 -12.25 -19.98
CA MET A 178 -1.31 -12.43 -18.98
C MET A 178 -0.76 -11.10 -18.42
N VAL A 179 -0.47 -10.11 -19.27
CA VAL A 179 0.07 -8.82 -18.80
C VAL A 179 -0.93 -8.00 -17.97
N ALA A 180 -2.23 -8.13 -18.25
CA ALA A 180 -3.26 -7.50 -17.44
C ALA A 180 -3.39 -8.20 -16.08
N ALA A 181 -3.29 -9.54 -16.05
CA ALA A 181 -3.25 -10.29 -14.80
C ALA A 181 -2.02 -9.92 -13.94
N LEU A 182 -0.85 -9.73 -14.54
CA LEU A 182 0.34 -9.22 -13.83
C LEU A 182 0.08 -7.84 -13.21
N ALA A 183 -0.55 -6.92 -13.95
CA ALA A 183 -0.89 -5.60 -13.44
C ALA A 183 -1.83 -5.68 -12.22
N VAL A 184 -2.84 -6.56 -12.26
CA VAL A 184 -3.72 -6.80 -11.10
C VAL A 184 -2.94 -7.35 -9.90
N LEU A 185 -2.04 -8.31 -10.12
CA LEU A 185 -1.19 -8.87 -9.05
C LEU A 185 -0.30 -7.76 -8.43
N SER A 186 0.32 -6.92 -9.26
CA SER A 186 1.12 -5.77 -8.81
C SER A 186 0.28 -4.72 -8.08
N GLN A 187 -0.97 -4.51 -8.49
CA GLN A 187 -1.90 -3.67 -7.74
C GLN A 187 -2.14 -4.24 -6.33
N LYS A 188 -2.35 -5.55 -6.18
CA LYS A 188 -2.50 -6.19 -4.87
C LYS A 188 -1.25 -6.07 -4.01
N GLN A 189 -0.06 -6.20 -4.60
CA GLN A 189 1.18 -5.91 -3.89
C GLN A 189 1.25 -4.46 -3.39
N SER A 190 0.80 -3.50 -4.20
CA SER A 190 0.75 -2.08 -3.81
C SER A 190 -0.22 -1.85 -2.65
N GLU A 191 -1.41 -2.49 -2.68
CA GLU A 191 -2.37 -2.43 -1.58
C GLU A 191 -1.82 -3.02 -0.28
N VAL A 192 -1.09 -4.15 -0.35
CA VAL A 192 -0.37 -4.74 0.79
C VAL A 192 0.67 -3.76 1.35
N ARG A 193 1.48 -3.14 0.49
CA ARG A 193 2.48 -2.12 0.92
C ARG A 193 1.83 -0.90 1.56
N ARG A 194 0.67 -0.49 1.07
CA ARG A 194 -0.09 0.63 1.64
C ARG A 194 -0.61 0.30 3.03
N MET A 195 -1.19 -0.89 3.23
CA MET A 195 -1.65 -1.32 4.55
C MET A 195 -0.49 -1.44 5.55
N GLU A 196 0.64 -1.99 5.09
CA GLU A 196 1.89 -2.04 5.87
C GLU A 196 2.35 -0.65 6.29
N SER A 197 2.38 0.32 5.37
CA SER A 197 2.71 1.72 5.67
C SER A 197 1.81 2.28 6.76
N GLN A 198 0.50 2.12 6.63
CA GLN A 198 -0.49 2.64 7.60
C GLN A 198 -0.32 1.99 8.98
N ALA A 199 -0.09 0.68 9.04
CA ALA A 199 0.17 -0.03 10.28
C ALA A 199 1.46 0.45 10.96
N LEU A 200 2.55 0.61 10.19
CA LEU A 200 3.83 1.10 10.71
C LEU A 200 3.75 2.56 11.15
N GLU A 201 3.01 3.43 10.46
CA GLU A 201 2.79 4.81 10.88
C GLU A 201 2.01 4.88 12.20
N ASN A 202 1.00 4.04 12.38
CA ASN A 202 0.27 3.92 13.64
C ASN A 202 1.19 3.45 14.78
N LEU A 203 2.05 2.46 14.53
CA LEU A 203 2.99 1.97 15.54
C LEU A 203 4.09 3.00 15.84
N ALA A 204 4.58 3.71 14.83
CA ALA A 204 5.57 4.77 14.99
C ALA A 204 5.04 5.90 15.89
N SER A 205 3.78 6.30 15.77
CA SER A 205 3.22 7.35 16.63
C SER A 205 3.19 6.95 18.11
N LYS A 206 2.96 5.66 18.42
CA LYS A 206 2.95 5.14 19.80
C LYS A 206 4.30 5.26 20.51
N VAL A 207 5.40 5.18 19.76
CA VAL A 207 6.77 5.29 20.31
C VAL A 207 7.40 6.66 20.09
N GLY A 208 6.64 7.64 19.57
CA GLY A 208 7.18 8.97 19.26
C GLY A 208 8.10 9.00 18.02
N ALA A 209 8.11 7.95 17.22
CA ALA A 209 8.80 7.87 15.93
C ALA A 209 7.94 8.39 14.75
N GLY A 210 6.71 8.83 15.03
CA GLY A 210 5.81 9.38 14.03
C GLY A 210 6.38 10.64 13.38
N THR A 211 6.06 10.86 12.11
CA THR A 211 6.43 12.09 11.41
C THR A 211 5.74 13.26 12.10
N LEU A 212 6.52 14.17 12.71
CA LEU A 212 6.01 15.37 13.34
C LEU A 212 5.33 16.25 12.28
N LYS A 213 3.99 16.22 12.22
CA LYS A 213 3.22 17.16 11.40
C LYS A 213 3.04 18.46 12.17
N PHE A 214 3.69 19.52 11.69
CA PHE A 214 3.38 20.89 12.11
C PHE A 214 2.20 21.37 11.27
N ASP A 215 0.99 21.29 11.84
CA ASP A 215 -0.25 21.65 11.17
C ASP A 215 -0.78 23.02 11.58
N LYS A 216 -0.20 23.64 12.61
CA LYS A 216 -0.52 25.01 13.04
C LYS A 216 0.69 25.91 12.82
N ILE A 217 0.62 26.80 11.84
CA ILE A 217 1.63 27.83 11.59
C ILE A 217 0.98 29.18 11.82
N PHE A 218 1.54 30.01 12.69
CA PHE A 218 1.01 31.34 13.00
C PHE A 218 2.13 32.34 13.25
N ALA A 219 1.90 33.57 12.84
CA ALA A 219 2.77 34.69 13.21
C ALA A 219 2.48 35.10 14.66
N THR A 220 3.53 35.38 15.43
CA THR A 220 3.42 35.91 16.78
C THR A 220 4.39 37.06 16.98
N ALA A 221 4.06 37.98 17.89
CA ALA A 221 4.91 39.09 18.27
C ALA A 221 5.10 39.08 19.79
N ASN A 222 6.36 39.04 20.23
CA ASN A 222 6.71 39.21 21.63
C ASN A 222 7.14 40.66 21.83
N ALA A 223 6.25 41.44 22.45
CA ALA A 223 6.49 42.84 22.76
C ALA A 223 7.27 42.96 24.08
N GLU A 224 8.29 43.81 24.11
CA GLU A 224 9.03 44.10 25.36
C GLU A 224 8.11 44.73 26.41
N SER A 225 7.14 45.54 25.96
CA SER A 225 6.05 46.05 26.80
C SER A 225 4.72 46.01 26.06
N LYS A 226 3.66 45.63 26.77
CA LYS A 226 2.28 45.65 26.25
C LYS A 226 1.69 47.06 26.20
N VAL A 227 2.28 48.02 26.90
CA VAL A 227 1.82 49.42 26.97
C VAL A 227 3.02 50.35 26.84
N VAL A 228 2.91 51.36 25.99
CA VAL A 228 3.93 52.39 25.78
C VAL A 228 3.31 53.78 25.87
N ALA A 229 4.03 54.73 26.44
CA ALA A 229 3.58 56.12 26.55
C ALA A 229 3.62 56.81 25.17
N ALA A 230 2.72 57.77 24.96
CA ALA A 230 2.64 58.49 23.70
C ALA A 230 3.98 59.17 23.36
N GLY A 231 4.48 58.94 22.14
CA GLY A 231 5.78 59.46 21.69
C GLY A 231 6.99 58.55 21.96
N THR A 232 6.83 57.44 22.68
CA THR A 232 7.91 56.46 22.89
C THR A 232 7.94 55.38 21.80
N LYS A 233 9.10 54.76 21.58
CA LYS A 233 9.28 53.71 20.57
C LYS A 233 8.74 52.39 21.10
N TYR A 234 7.91 51.74 20.28
CA TYR A 234 7.44 50.38 20.52
C TYR A 234 8.42 49.38 19.94
N HIS A 235 8.87 48.42 20.75
CA HIS A 235 9.77 47.35 20.35
C HIS A 235 9.07 46.00 20.53
N ALA A 236 9.03 45.23 19.45
CA ALA A 236 8.52 43.86 19.45
C ALA A 236 9.36 42.99 18.50
N GLN A 237 9.61 41.76 18.92
CA GLN A 237 10.22 40.74 18.09
C GLN A 237 9.12 39.88 17.45
N MET A 238 9.14 39.78 16.13
CA MET A 238 8.18 38.97 15.39
C MET A 238 8.78 37.62 15.04
N TYR A 239 7.98 36.57 15.18
CA TYR A 239 8.36 35.19 14.93
C TYR A 239 7.26 34.47 14.13
N ILE A 240 7.66 33.51 13.30
CA ILE A 240 6.76 32.49 12.79
C ILE A 240 6.90 31.29 13.72
N ALA A 241 5.80 30.93 14.38
CA ALA A 241 5.72 29.75 15.24
C ALA A 241 4.99 28.63 14.50
N ALA A 242 5.46 27.40 14.69
CA ALA A 242 4.81 26.20 14.20
C ALA A 242 4.56 25.24 15.38
N SER A 243 3.36 24.69 15.47
CA SER A 243 3.00 23.68 16.47
C SER A 243 2.24 22.51 15.84
N SER A 244 2.20 21.38 16.55
CA SER A 244 1.47 20.18 16.18
C SER A 244 0.23 20.07 17.04
N SER A 245 -0.96 19.93 16.44
CA SER A 245 -2.21 19.67 17.15
C SER A 245 -2.27 18.27 17.77
N GLY A 246 -1.47 17.33 17.25
CA GLY A 246 -1.43 15.94 17.69
C GLY A 246 -0.52 15.65 18.88
N ILE A 247 0.16 16.67 19.44
CA ILE A 247 1.09 16.49 20.55
C ILE A 247 0.74 17.47 21.67
N THR A 248 0.52 16.93 22.88
CA THR A 248 0.38 17.70 24.11
C THR A 248 1.65 17.52 24.94
N PRO A 249 2.66 18.40 24.81
CA PRO A 249 3.91 18.26 25.55
C PRO A 249 3.72 18.61 27.02
N THR A 250 4.36 17.86 27.92
CA THR A 250 4.47 18.28 29.33
C THR A 250 5.61 19.29 29.45
N MET A 251 5.29 20.54 29.79
CA MET A 251 6.30 21.58 30.00
C MET A 251 6.53 21.82 31.49
N LYS A 252 7.79 22.04 31.89
CA LYS A 252 8.19 22.31 33.27
C LYS A 252 9.07 23.56 33.36
N PHE A 253 8.85 24.35 34.40
CA PHE A 253 9.68 25.49 34.78
C PHE A 253 9.98 25.40 36.27
N ASN A 254 11.26 25.44 36.63
CA ASN A 254 11.74 25.25 38.01
C ASN A 254 11.15 24.01 38.70
N GLY A 255 10.97 22.91 37.95
CA GLY A 255 10.44 21.65 38.45
C GLY A 255 8.91 21.58 38.57
N ALA A 256 8.21 22.71 38.46
CA ALA A 256 6.74 22.74 38.41
C ALA A 256 6.24 22.60 36.98
N ASN A 257 5.11 21.90 36.81
CA ASN A 257 4.43 21.87 35.51
C ASN A 257 3.90 23.28 35.18
N ILE A 258 4.12 23.71 33.95
CA ILE A 258 3.57 24.94 33.36
C ILE A 258 2.77 24.52 32.13
N GLY A 259 1.50 24.18 32.36
CA GLY A 259 0.59 23.65 31.35
C GLY A 259 -0.60 22.99 32.00
#